data_AF-A0A1W5XH60-F1
#
_entry.id   AF-A0A1W5XH60-F1
#
_cell.length_a   1.000
_cell.length_b   1.000
_cell.length_c   1.000
_cell.angle_alpha   90.00
_cell.angle_beta   90.00
_cell.angle_gamma   90.00
#
_symmetry.space_group_name_H-M   'P 1'
#
loop_
_entity.id
_entity.type
_entity.pdbx_description
1 polymer ?
#
loop_
_entity_poly.entity_id
_entity_poly.type
_entity_poly.pdbx_seq_one_letter_code
_entity_poly.pdbx_strand_id
1 'polypeptide(L)'
;MIDDWHFLKDRTADPAGGAVYVNADGTRYRRSGGEALAAEAAYQRQLAELGHQVPRVLDEGTARDGHVFVVEESLGERSLHDMGPGEPGRHARAIRPVVDAS
;
A
#
# COMPACT_ATOMS: atom_id res chain seq x y z
N MET A 1 15.32 5.01 16.41
CA MET A 1 14.06 5.34 15.71
C MET A 1 13.63 4.08 15.01
N ILE A 2 12.69 3.35 15.61
CA ILE A 2 11.90 2.37 14.87
C ILE A 2 10.77 3.22 14.32
N ASP A 3 10.73 3.44 13.00
CA ASP A 3 9.52 3.94 12.38
C ASP A 3 8.40 2.96 12.76
N ASP A 4 7.43 3.41 13.57
CA ASP A 4 6.33 2.59 14.06
C ASP A 4 5.43 2.21 12.88
N TRP A 5 5.69 1.02 12.33
CA TRP A 5 4.88 0.38 11.29
C TRP A 5 3.81 -0.49 11.94
N HIS A 6 2.54 -0.20 11.66
CA HIS A 6 1.40 -0.98 12.10
C HIS A 6 0.98 -1.95 11.00
N PHE A 7 0.93 -3.24 11.33
CA PHE A 7 0.42 -4.27 10.43
C PHE A 7 -1.06 -4.02 10.11
N LEU A 8 -1.42 -4.15 8.84
CA LEU A 8 -2.79 -4.06 8.37
C LEU A 8 -3.35 -5.40 7.90
N LYS A 9 -2.62 -6.09 7.03
CA LYS A 9 -3.05 -7.36 6.43
C LYS A 9 -1.93 -8.05 5.69
N ASP A 10 -2.07 -9.36 5.52
CA ASP A 10 -1.24 -10.15 4.63
C ASP A 10 -1.58 -9.89 3.15
N ARG A 11 -0.58 -10.06 2.29
CA ARG A 11 -0.75 -10.13 0.83
C ARG A 11 -1.05 -11.56 0.44
N THR A 12 -2.22 -11.78 -0.17
CA THR A 12 -2.64 -13.10 -0.65
C THR A 12 -2.33 -13.33 -2.14
N ALA A 13 -1.90 -12.30 -2.86
CA ALA A 13 -1.69 -12.34 -4.31
C ALA A 13 -0.29 -12.83 -4.72
N ASP A 14 0.65 -12.93 -3.78
CA ASP A 14 2.04 -13.34 -4.04
C ASP A 14 2.31 -14.71 -3.39
N PRO A 15 2.79 -15.73 -4.12
CA PRO A 15 3.19 -17.02 -3.56
C PRO A 15 4.31 -16.91 -2.52
N ALA A 16 5.14 -15.87 -2.60
CA ALA A 16 6.16 -15.55 -1.60
C ALA A 16 5.56 -14.94 -0.32
N GLY A 17 4.24 -14.71 -0.29
CA GLY A 17 3.55 -14.05 0.80
C GLY A 17 3.91 -12.57 0.90
N GLY A 18 3.87 -12.05 2.12
CA GLY A 18 4.15 -10.65 2.41
C GLY A 18 2.99 -9.97 3.12
N ALA A 19 3.16 -8.70 3.44
CA ALA A 19 2.21 -7.96 4.25
C ALA A 19 2.17 -6.48 3.89
N VAL A 20 1.10 -5.82 4.32
CA VAL A 20 0.89 -4.38 4.21
C VAL A 20 0.92 -3.78 5.61
N TYR A 21 1.67 -2.70 5.74
CA TYR A 21 1.82 -1.92 6.96
C TYR A 21 1.52 -0.46 6.66
N VAL A 22 1.10 0.28 7.68
CA VAL A 22 0.95 1.74 7.64
C VAL A 22 1.82 2.35 8.73
N ASN A 23 2.42 3.51 8.48
CA ASN A 23 3.15 4.20 9.53
C ASN A 23 2.19 4.87 10.54
N ALA A 24 2.71 5.28 11.69
CA ALA A 24 1.92 5.83 12.80
C ALA A 24 0.98 7.01 12.45
N ASP A 25 1.37 7.86 11.48
CA ASP A 25 0.57 9.02 11.07
C ASP A 25 -0.36 8.75 9.87
N GLY A 26 -0.36 7.54 9.31
CA GLY A 26 -1.24 7.18 8.19
C GLY A 26 -0.83 7.74 6.83
N THR A 27 0.33 8.40 6.73
CA THR A 27 0.77 9.08 5.49
C THR A 27 1.55 8.17 4.54
N ARG A 28 2.02 7.00 5.01
CA ARG A 28 2.85 6.08 4.23
C ARG A 28 2.41 4.64 4.45
N TYR A 29 2.38 3.88 3.36
CA TYR A 29 2.22 2.44 3.39
C TYR A 29 3.54 1.76 3.06
N ARG A 30 3.79 0.62 3.70
CA ARG A 30 4.87 -0.29 3.35
C ARG A 30 4.27 -1.63 2.94
N ARG A 31 4.67 -2.13 1.78
CA ARG A 31 4.35 -3.48 1.31
C ARG A 31 5.61 -4.32 1.33
N SER A 32 5.51 -5.58 1.77
CA SER A 32 6.54 -6.61 1.58
C SER A 32 6.03 -7.72 0.66
N GLY A 33 6.93 -8.39 -0.07
CA GLY A 33 6.56 -9.46 -1.00
C GLY A 33 7.76 -9.99 -1.78
N GLY A 34 7.49 -10.68 -2.89
CA GLY A 34 8.51 -11.24 -3.79
C GLY A 34 8.83 -10.34 -4.98
N GLU A 35 9.41 -10.95 -6.01
CA GLU A 35 9.77 -10.27 -7.27
C GLU A 35 8.57 -9.62 -7.96
N ALA A 36 7.37 -10.21 -7.83
CA ALA A 36 6.13 -9.63 -8.34
C ALA A 36 5.88 -8.23 -7.77
N LEU A 37 6.19 -8.00 -6.48
CA LEU A 37 6.07 -6.67 -5.87
C LEU A 37 7.07 -5.67 -6.46
N ALA A 38 8.29 -6.10 -6.80
CA ALA A 38 9.27 -5.24 -7.47
C ALA A 38 8.78 -4.82 -8.87
N ALA A 39 8.20 -5.75 -9.63
CA ALA A 39 7.61 -5.47 -10.92
C ALA A 39 6.39 -4.51 -10.81
N GLU A 40 5.53 -4.70 -9.80
CA GLU A 40 4.42 -3.78 -9.49
C GLU A 40 4.94 -2.36 -9.23
N ALA A 41 5.98 -2.20 -8.41
CA ALA A 41 6.54 -0.89 -8.07
C ALA A 41 7.18 -0.19 -9.29
N ALA A 42 7.86 -0.95 -10.16
CA ALA A 42 8.39 -0.43 -11.41
C ALA A 42 7.26 0.09 -12.32
N TYR A 43 6.17 -0.67 -12.47
CA TYR A 43 5.03 -0.24 -13.27
C TYR A 43 4.32 0.98 -12.68
N GLN A 44 4.16 1.03 -11.36
CA GLN A 44 3.57 2.16 -10.65
C GLN A 44 4.36 3.47 -10.87
N ARG A 45 5.71 3.41 -10.89
CA ARG A 45 6.54 4.57 -11.23
C ARG A 45 6.29 5.08 -12.65
N GLN A 46 6.20 4.16 -13.63
CA GLN A 46 5.89 4.53 -15.02
C GLN A 46 4.52 5.22 -15.11
N LEU A 47 3.52 4.73 -14.40
CA LEU A 47 2.20 5.37 -14.35
C LEU A 47 2.25 6.77 -13.73
N ALA A 48 3.03 6.96 -12.66
CA ALA A 48 3.21 8.27 -12.04
C ALA A 48 3.91 9.27 -12.98
N GLU A 49 4.92 8.83 -13.73
CA GLU A 49 5.62 9.65 -14.74
C GLU A 49 4.71 10.06 -15.90
N LEU A 50 3.75 9.21 -16.26
CA LEU A 50 2.70 9.49 -17.25
C LEU A 50 1.57 10.39 -16.71
N GLY A 51 1.64 10.82 -15.45
CA GLY A 51 0.66 11.71 -14.82
C GLY A 51 -0.60 11.01 -14.30
N HIS A 52 -0.61 9.68 -14.23
CA HIS A 52 -1.70 8.96 -13.59
C HIS A 52 -1.69 9.19 -12.06
N GLN A 53 -2.88 9.25 -11.47
CA GLN A 53 -3.05 9.40 -10.02
C GLN A 53 -2.85 8.03 -9.34
N VAL A 54 -1.59 7.65 -9.15
CA VAL A 54 -1.18 6.46 -8.40
C VAL A 54 -0.36 6.88 -7.17
N PRO A 55 -0.29 6.06 -6.11
CA PRO A 55 0.62 6.32 -5.00
C PRO A 55 2.06 6.46 -5.52
N ARG A 56 2.81 7.44 -5.02
CA ARG A 56 4.23 7.56 -5.39
C ARG A 56 5.06 6.60 -4.56
N VAL A 57 5.96 5.87 -5.22
CA VAL A 57 6.98 5.07 -4.55
C VAL A 57 8.01 6.02 -3.95
N LEU A 58 8.18 5.95 -2.64
CA LEU A 58 9.11 6.78 -1.86
C LEU A 58 10.43 6.06 -1.58
N ASP A 59 10.37 4.75 -1.35
CA ASP A 59 11.53 3.91 -1.06
C ASP A 59 11.25 2.46 -1.49
N GLU A 60 12.29 1.72 -1.85
CA GLU A 60 12.18 0.31 -2.23
C GLU A 60 13.51 -0.41 -1.99
N GLY A 61 13.45 -1.72 -1.76
CA GLY A 61 14.65 -2.53 -1.63
C GLY A 61 14.38 -3.96 -1.19
N THR A 62 15.44 -4.61 -0.70
CA THR A 62 15.36 -5.97 -0.16
C THR A 62 15.60 -5.94 1.34
N ALA A 63 14.67 -6.50 2.11
CA ALA A 63 14.78 -6.66 3.54
C ALA A 63 15.74 -7.82 3.89
N ARG A 64 16.14 -7.91 5.16
CA ARG A 64 17.13 -8.92 5.63
C ARG A 64 16.66 -10.36 5.48
N ASP A 65 15.35 -10.58 5.45
CA ASP A 65 14.71 -11.88 5.24
C ASP A 65 14.64 -12.26 3.75
N GLY A 66 15.13 -11.41 2.85
CA GLY A 66 15.12 -11.63 1.41
C GLY A 66 13.85 -11.14 0.72
N HIS A 67 12.85 -10.66 1.45
CA HIS A 67 11.65 -10.09 0.84
C HIS A 67 11.94 -8.72 0.23
N VAL A 68 11.30 -8.43 -0.90
CA VAL A 68 11.20 -7.07 -1.43
C VAL A 68 10.34 -6.24 -0.48
N PHE A 69 10.69 -4.98 -0.27
CA PHE A 69 9.82 -4.00 0.34
C PHE A 69 9.67 -2.77 -0.56
N VAL A 70 8.51 -2.14 -0.47
CA VAL A 70 8.16 -0.90 -1.16
C VAL A 70 7.44 0.00 -0.17
N VAL A 71 7.87 1.26 -0.07
CA VAL A 71 7.21 2.32 0.71
C VAL A 71 6.58 3.30 -0.27
N GLU A 72 5.32 3.64 -0.05
CA GLU A 72 4.55 4.52 -0.92
C GLU A 72 3.75 5.56 -0.13
N GLU A 73 3.47 6.69 -0.77
CA GLU A 73 2.57 7.71 -0.24
C GLU A 73 1.16 7.15 -0.04
N SER A 74 0.51 7.51 1.06
CA SER A 74 -0.93 7.33 1.21
C SER A 74 -1.68 8.30 0.31
N LEU A 75 -2.70 7.82 -0.38
CA LEU A 75 -3.66 8.67 -1.09
C LEU A 75 -4.78 9.21 -0.15
N GLY A 76 -4.65 8.98 1.15
CA GLY A 76 -5.65 9.34 2.16
C GLY A 76 -6.89 8.45 2.11
N GLU A 77 -8.06 9.02 2.42
CA GLU A 77 -9.35 8.31 2.37
C GLU A 77 -9.83 7.99 0.96
N ARG A 78 -9.11 8.44 -0.07
CA ARG A 78 -9.44 8.16 -1.47
C ARG A 78 -8.91 6.79 -1.84
N SER A 79 -9.82 5.84 -2.03
CA SER A 79 -9.46 4.55 -2.62
C SER A 79 -9.03 4.78 -4.07
N LEU A 80 -8.11 3.98 -4.60
CA LEU A 80 -7.83 3.95 -6.04
C LEU A 80 -9.10 3.70 -6.87
N HIS A 81 -10.08 3.01 -6.28
CA HIS A 81 -11.41 2.80 -6.87
C HIS A 81 -12.23 4.09 -7.04
N ASP A 82 -11.96 5.13 -6.25
CA ASP A 82 -12.64 6.44 -6.34
C ASP A 82 -12.00 7.38 -7.38
N MET A 83 -10.85 6.99 -7.95
CA MET A 83 -10.05 7.83 -8.85
C MET A 83 -9.96 7.31 -10.29
N GLY A 84 -10.69 6.23 -10.61
CA GLY A 84 -10.88 5.80 -12.00
C GLY A 84 -11.68 6.85 -12.80
N PRO A 85 -11.46 6.97 -14.12
CA PRO A 85 -12.24 7.89 -14.95
C PRO A 85 -13.71 7.39 -15.07
N GLY A 86 -14.60 7.95 -14.22
CA GLY A 86 -16.06 7.73 -14.18
C GLY A 86 -16.46 6.49 -13.36
N GLU A 87 -17.27 6.54 -12.30
CA GLU A 87 -18.49 7.33 -12.07
C GLU A 87 -18.66 7.79 -10.60
N PRO A 88 -19.47 8.84 -10.33
CA PRO A 88 -19.78 9.26 -8.97
C PRO A 88 -20.89 8.40 -8.33
N GLY A 89 -20.54 7.75 -7.22
CA GLY A 89 -21.48 7.51 -6.13
C GLY A 89 -21.89 6.05 -5.90
N ARG A 90 -21.28 5.41 -4.90
CA ARG A 90 -22.04 4.70 -3.85
C ARG A 90 -21.20 4.54 -2.58
N HIS A 91 -21.63 5.24 -1.53
CA HIS A 91 -21.16 5.20 -0.15
C HIS A 91 -20.26 4.01 0.24
N ALA A 92 -18.95 4.26 0.33
CA ALA A 92 -18.06 3.39 1.10
C ALA A 92 -18.38 3.59 2.59
N ARG A 93 -19.01 2.59 3.18
CA ARG A 93 -19.28 2.50 4.61
C ARG A 93 -17.92 2.47 5.32
N ALA A 94 -17.64 3.50 6.13
CA ALA A 94 -16.43 3.60 6.93
C ALA A 94 -16.14 2.27 7.66
N ILE A 95 -14.97 1.69 7.39
CA ILE A 95 -14.45 0.57 8.16
C ILE A 95 -14.08 1.14 9.52
N ARG A 96 -14.97 0.99 10.50
CA ARG A 96 -14.62 1.26 11.90
C ARG A 96 -13.67 0.16 12.37
N PRO A 97 -12.59 0.47 13.10
CA PRO A 97 -11.77 -0.55 13.73
C PRO A 97 -12.65 -1.34 14.70
N VAL A 98 -12.62 -2.68 14.55
CA VAL A 98 -13.15 -3.59 15.56
C VAL A 98 -12.27 -3.43 16.79
N VAL A 99 -12.84 -2.83 17.83
CA VAL A 99 -12.27 -2.92 19.18
C VAL A 99 -12.76 -4.23 19.78
N ASP A 100 -11.83 -5.14 20.01
CA ASP A 100 -12.07 -6.35 20.80
C ASP A 100 -12.42 -5.94 22.23
N ALA A 101 -13.53 -6.44 22.74
CA ALA A 101 -13.94 -6.27 24.12
C ALA A 101 -14.18 -7.65 24.74
N SER A 102 -13.11 -8.13 25.39
CA SER A 102 -13.04 -9.08 26.53
C SER A 102 -13.66 -10.46 26.40
#